data_AF-A0A260AJK2-F1
#
_entry.id   AF-A0A260AJK2-F1
#
_cell.length_a   1.000
_cell.length_b   1.000
_cell.length_c   1.000
_cell.angle_alpha   90.00
_cell.angle_beta   90.00
_cell.angle_gamma   90.00
#
_symmetry.space_group_name_H-M   'P 1'
#
loop_
_entity.id
_entity.type
_entity.pdbx_description
1 polymer ?
#
loop_
_entity_poly.entity_id
_entity_poly.type
_entity_poly.pdbx_seq_one_letter_code
_entity_poly.pdbx_strand_id
1 'polypeptide(L)'
;MQNYQIGGFLLAENLEPVEPMYLYLGVSRAIGAPTAKLYEALKNDLKESYGVETIEIKLSRLFSEYTEGPLAEQSFDRYVQLMDLGDWMRSLDTTAIAQLGIRQIAVEKNRIERECESKQKDVRIAFFIDSLMHKAEAQLFREVYGDDFFPSGPLLFSRHS
;
A
#
# COMPACT_ATOMS: atom_id res chain seq x y z
N MET A 1 -41.59 11.64 15.71
CA MET A 1 -40.91 10.34 15.52
C MET A 1 -41.59 9.36 16.45
N GLN A 2 -42.36 8.43 15.88
CA GLN A 2 -43.26 7.58 16.64
C GLN A 2 -42.54 6.26 16.94
N ASN A 3 -42.12 6.08 18.19
CA ASN A 3 -41.48 4.86 18.65
C ASN A 3 -42.56 3.78 18.83
N TYR A 4 -42.42 2.66 18.11
CA TYR A 4 -43.25 1.48 18.33
C TYR A 4 -42.59 0.64 19.45
N GLN A 5 -43.25 0.51 20.60
CA GLN A 5 -42.86 -0.46 21.62
C GLN A 5 -43.62 -1.76 21.41
N ILE A 6 -42.88 -2.85 21.17
CA ILE A 6 -43.38 -4.21 21.42
C ILE A 6 -42.34 -4.92 22.27
N GLY A 7 -42.73 -5.27 23.50
CA GLY A 7 -42.08 -6.32 24.30
C GLY A 7 -40.62 -6.12 24.66
N GLY A 8 -40.30 -5.13 25.51
CA GLY A 8 -39.26 -5.23 26.56
C GLY A 8 -37.82 -5.61 26.19
N PHE A 9 -37.46 -5.72 24.91
CA PHE A 9 -36.11 -5.98 24.44
C PHE A 9 -35.65 -4.81 23.57
N LEU A 10 -34.68 -4.04 24.09
CA LEU A 10 -33.78 -3.28 23.25
C LEU A 10 -32.90 -4.30 22.53
N LEU A 11 -33.31 -4.72 21.33
CA LEU A 11 -32.34 -5.22 20.37
C LEU A 11 -31.52 -3.99 19.98
N ALA A 12 -30.39 -3.78 20.64
CA ALA A 12 -29.30 -3.11 19.96
C ALA A 12 -29.13 -3.89 18.66
N GLU A 13 -29.40 -3.27 17.52
CA GLU A 13 -29.00 -3.85 16.24
C GLU A 13 -27.54 -4.25 16.41
N ASN A 14 -27.27 -5.56 16.34
CA ASN A 14 -25.92 -6.09 16.26
C ASN A 14 -25.36 -5.58 14.94
N LEU A 15 -24.88 -4.34 14.94
CA LEU A 15 -24.05 -3.79 13.89
C LEU A 15 -22.78 -4.63 13.94
N GLU A 16 -22.66 -5.58 13.01
CA GLU A 16 -21.41 -6.29 12.80
C GLU A 16 -20.30 -5.24 12.61
N PRO A 17 -19.12 -5.45 13.20
CA PRO A 17 -18.01 -4.52 13.00
C PRO A 17 -17.77 -4.38 11.49
N VAL A 18 -17.79 -3.14 11.01
CA VAL A 18 -17.50 -2.85 9.60
C VAL A 18 -16.01 -3.09 9.39
N GLU A 19 -15.66 -4.24 8.80
CA GLU A 19 -14.27 -4.52 8.47
C GLU A 19 -13.79 -3.55 7.39
N PRO A 20 -12.60 -2.94 7.55
CA PRO A 20 -12.07 -2.04 6.53
C PRO A 20 -11.76 -2.81 5.24
N MET A 21 -12.10 -2.21 4.10
CA MET A 21 -11.75 -2.75 2.79
C MET A 21 -10.36 -2.27 2.38
N TYR A 22 -9.50 -3.19 1.93
CA TYR A 22 -8.14 -2.88 1.49
C TYR A 22 -7.91 -3.25 0.03
N LEU A 23 -7.27 -2.35 -0.71
CA LEU A 23 -6.78 -2.56 -2.07
C LEU A 23 -5.28 -2.32 -2.11
N TYR A 24 -4.52 -3.16 -2.80
CA TYR A 24 -3.06 -3.04 -2.88
C TYR A 24 -2.62 -2.82 -4.34
N LEU A 25 -2.14 -1.61 -4.63
CA LEU A 25 -1.72 -1.20 -5.97
C LEU A 25 -0.19 -1.15 -6.04
N GLY A 26 0.41 -2.12 -6.71
CA GLY A 26 1.85 -2.17 -6.94
C GLY A 26 2.25 -1.26 -8.10
N VAL A 27 3.05 -0.24 -7.83
CA VAL A 27 3.44 0.78 -8.81
C VAL A 27 4.90 0.58 -9.24
N SER A 28 5.09 0.32 -10.54
CA SER A 28 6.40 0.39 -11.19
C SER A 28 6.46 1.59 -12.12
N ARG A 29 7.59 2.30 -12.10
CA ARG A 29 7.83 3.49 -12.93
C ARG A 29 9.14 3.30 -13.68
N ALA A 30 9.10 3.43 -15.00
CA ALA A 30 10.33 3.66 -15.74
C ALA A 30 10.91 5.02 -15.30
N ILE A 31 12.23 5.07 -15.10
CA ILE A 31 12.94 6.32 -14.76
C ILE A 31 12.61 7.36 -15.86
N GLY A 32 12.10 8.53 -15.44
CA GLY A 32 11.72 9.62 -16.36
C GLY A 32 10.29 9.57 -16.92
N ALA A 33 9.50 8.54 -16.63
CA ALA A 33 8.10 8.49 -17.08
C ALA A 33 7.20 9.45 -16.27
N PRO A 34 6.32 10.25 -16.90
CA PRO A 34 5.44 11.21 -16.22
C PRO A 34 4.24 10.55 -15.53
N THR A 35 4.46 9.40 -14.90
CA THR A 35 3.44 8.59 -14.24
C THR A 35 2.90 9.24 -12.96
N ALA A 36 3.54 10.29 -12.43
CA ALA A 36 3.02 11.10 -11.33
C ALA A 36 1.61 11.63 -11.61
N LYS A 37 1.38 12.23 -12.78
CA LYS A 37 0.05 12.77 -13.11
C LYS A 37 -1.02 11.67 -13.20
N LEU A 38 -0.64 10.49 -13.71
CA LEU A 38 -1.55 9.34 -13.79
C LEU A 38 -1.94 8.84 -12.40
N TYR A 39 -0.97 8.65 -11.51
CA TYR A 39 -1.26 8.15 -10.17
C TYR A 39 -2.03 9.17 -9.33
N GLU A 40 -1.75 10.46 -9.48
CA GLU A 40 -2.54 11.50 -8.82
C GLU A 40 -3.99 11.53 -9.35
N ALA A 41 -4.18 11.39 -10.67
CA ALA A 41 -5.54 11.27 -11.24
C ALA A 41 -6.28 10.04 -10.69
N LEU A 42 -5.60 8.90 -10.58
CA LEU A 42 -6.19 7.67 -10.03
C LEU A 42 -6.53 7.80 -8.54
N LYS A 43 -5.65 8.40 -7.73
CA LYS A 43 -5.91 8.66 -6.31
C LYS A 43 -7.14 9.56 -6.13
N ASN A 44 -7.25 10.60 -6.95
CA ASN A 44 -8.39 11.51 -6.91
C ASN A 44 -9.69 10.81 -7.31
N ASP A 45 -9.69 10.03 -8.40
CA ASP A 45 -10.88 9.28 -8.83
C ASP A 45 -11.32 8.24 -7.79
N LEU A 46 -10.39 7.48 -7.20
CA LEU A 46 -10.67 6.56 -6.10
C LEU A 46 -11.37 7.26 -4.92
N LYS A 47 -10.93 8.47 -4.59
CA LYS A 47 -11.52 9.26 -3.52
C LYS A 47 -12.89 9.83 -3.89
N GLU A 48 -13.00 10.48 -5.05
CA GLU A 48 -14.21 11.19 -5.48
C GLU A 48 -15.33 10.24 -5.89
N SER A 49 -15.00 9.19 -6.63
CA SER A 49 -15.98 8.26 -7.20
C SER A 49 -16.34 7.11 -6.25
N TYR A 50 -15.43 6.71 -5.36
CA TYR A 50 -15.58 5.49 -4.55
C TYR A 50 -15.39 5.69 -3.05
N GLY A 51 -15.03 6.91 -2.60
CA GLY A 51 -14.78 7.21 -1.18
C GLY A 51 -13.58 6.46 -0.60
N VAL A 52 -12.64 6.04 -1.45
CA VAL A 52 -11.45 5.29 -1.06
C VAL A 52 -10.33 6.27 -0.72
N GLU A 53 -9.86 6.24 0.53
CA GLU A 53 -8.66 6.99 0.92
C GLU A 53 -7.40 6.26 0.47
N THR A 54 -6.32 6.99 0.21
CA THR A 54 -5.10 6.41 -0.34
C THR A 54 -3.92 6.59 0.61
N ILE A 55 -3.07 5.55 0.73
CA ILE A 55 -1.86 5.57 1.54
C ILE A 55 -0.69 5.14 0.66
N GLU A 56 0.36 5.96 0.60
CA GLU A 56 1.54 5.68 -0.20
C GLU A 56 2.63 4.99 0.62
N ILE A 57 3.04 3.81 0.18
CA ILE A 57 4.14 3.02 0.73
C ILE A 57 5.32 3.14 -0.22
N LYS A 58 6.22 4.08 0.06
CA LYS A 58 7.41 4.31 -0.77
C LYS A 58 8.56 3.41 -0.33
N LEU A 59 8.75 2.29 -1.02
CA LEU A 59 9.75 1.27 -0.66
C LEU A 59 11.15 1.87 -0.53
N SER A 60 11.53 2.77 -1.44
CA SER A 60 12.83 3.45 -1.41
C SER A 60 13.11 4.22 -0.12
N ARG A 61 12.06 4.72 0.55
CA ARG A 61 12.20 5.42 1.83
C ARG A 61 12.43 4.43 2.97
N LEU A 62 11.75 3.29 2.94
CA LEU A 62 11.86 2.26 3.98
C LEU A 62 13.27 1.70 4.09
N PHE A 63 13.94 1.47 2.95
CA PHE A 63 15.30 0.97 2.98
C PHE A 63 16.37 2.06 3.01
N SER A 64 16.04 3.33 2.77
CA SER A 64 17.02 4.41 2.87
C SER A 64 17.62 4.59 4.27
N GLU A 65 16.97 4.05 5.30
CA GLU A 65 17.49 4.03 6.67
C GLU A 65 18.69 3.08 6.84
N TYR A 66 18.96 2.22 5.86
CA TYR A 66 20.07 1.27 5.86
C TYR A 66 21.29 1.78 5.07
N THR A 67 21.29 3.06 4.63
CA THR A 67 22.49 3.66 4.03
C THR A 67 23.54 3.98 5.09
N GLU A 68 24.80 3.70 4.79
CA GLU A 68 25.93 4.21 5.57
C GLU A 68 26.15 5.69 5.24
N GLY A 69 25.30 6.56 5.78
CA GLY A 69 25.41 8.01 5.64
C GLY A 69 24.25 8.68 4.91
N PRO A 70 24.24 10.03 4.85
CA PRO A 70 23.16 10.78 4.21
C PRO A 70 23.12 10.50 2.71
N LEU A 71 21.91 10.32 2.17
CA LEU A 71 21.69 10.33 0.74
C LEU A 71 22.16 11.66 0.13
N ALA A 72 22.70 11.61 -1.07
CA ALA A 72 23.11 12.79 -1.82
C ALA A 72 21.93 13.77 -2.00
N GLU A 73 22.25 15.07 -1.99
CA GLU A 73 21.27 16.12 -2.25
C GLU A 73 20.90 16.19 -3.74
N GLN A 74 21.87 15.88 -4.62
CA GLN A 74 21.65 15.86 -6.06
C GLN A 74 20.77 14.68 -6.46
N SER A 75 19.72 14.97 -7.24
CA SER A 75 18.71 13.98 -7.62
C SER A 75 19.32 12.75 -8.30
N PHE A 76 20.26 12.94 -9.24
CA PHE A 76 20.89 11.85 -9.96
C PHE A 76 21.72 10.94 -9.04
N ASP A 77 22.65 11.52 -8.28
CA ASP A 77 23.51 10.75 -7.37
C ASP A 77 22.70 10.02 -6.31
N ARG A 78 21.63 10.66 -5.82
CA ARG A 78 20.67 10.04 -4.89
C ARG A 78 19.99 8.82 -5.51
N TYR A 79 19.61 8.89 -6.78
CA TYR A 79 19.01 7.74 -7.47
C TYR A 79 20.01 6.59 -7.60
N VAL A 80 21.26 6.88 -7.94
CA VAL A 80 22.32 5.85 -8.05
C VAL A 80 22.53 5.18 -6.70
N GLN A 81 22.67 5.95 -5.61
CA GLN A 81 22.82 5.40 -4.26
C GLN A 81 21.66 4.50 -3.84
N LEU A 82 20.42 4.90 -4.13
CA LEU A 82 19.24 4.10 -3.83
C LEU A 82 19.16 2.83 -4.68
N MET A 83 19.63 2.88 -5.92
CA MET A 83 19.72 1.72 -6.80
C MET A 83 20.76 0.72 -6.26
N ASP A 84 21.97 1.18 -5.98
CA ASP A 84 23.06 0.35 -5.47
C ASP A 84 22.69 -0.30 -4.13
N LEU A 85 22.04 0.46 -3.22
CA LEU A 85 21.55 -0.08 -1.96
C LEU A 85 20.46 -1.14 -2.20
N GLY A 86 19.52 -0.88 -3.09
CA GLY A 86 18.49 -1.83 -3.43
C GLY A 86 19.07 -3.14 -3.99
N ASP A 87 20.06 -3.04 -4.88
CA ASP A 87 20.75 -4.20 -5.46
C ASP A 87 21.54 -4.97 -4.41
N TRP A 88 22.21 -4.27 -3.49
CA TRP A 88 22.88 -4.90 -2.36
C TRP A 88 21.89 -5.66 -1.48
N MET A 89 20.76 -5.07 -1.09
CA MET A 89 19.75 -5.76 -0.29
C MET A 89 19.21 -7.01 -1.00
N ARG A 90 18.99 -6.93 -2.32
CA ARG A 90 18.51 -8.06 -3.13
C ARG A 90 19.55 -9.17 -3.26
N SER A 91 20.84 -8.84 -3.20
CA SER A 91 21.91 -9.83 -3.16
C SER A 91 21.88 -10.67 -1.88
N LEU A 92 21.35 -10.12 -0.78
CA LEU A 92 21.17 -10.82 0.49
C LEU A 92 19.87 -11.63 0.51
N ASP A 93 18.76 -10.99 0.13
CA ASP A 93 17.45 -11.62 0.00
C ASP A 93 16.63 -10.83 -1.04
N THR A 94 16.28 -11.52 -2.13
CA THR A 94 15.50 -10.97 -3.25
C THR A 94 14.12 -10.42 -2.85
N THR A 95 13.63 -10.76 -1.66
CA THR A 95 12.34 -10.33 -1.13
C THR A 95 12.43 -9.30 0.01
N ALA A 96 13.64 -8.95 0.47
CA ALA A 96 13.86 -8.12 1.65
C ALA A 96 13.08 -6.78 1.61
N ILE A 97 13.08 -6.11 0.45
CA ILE A 97 12.40 -4.83 0.28
C ILE A 97 10.86 -5.00 0.35
N ALA A 98 10.33 -6.07 -0.22
CA ALA A 98 8.90 -6.37 -0.11
C ALA A 98 8.49 -6.69 1.33
N GLN A 99 9.31 -7.42 2.08
CA GLN A 99 9.07 -7.67 3.50
C GLN A 99 8.98 -6.36 4.31
N LEU A 100 9.85 -5.38 4.04
CA LEU A 100 9.77 -4.05 4.65
C LEU A 100 8.44 -3.35 4.31
N GLY A 101 8.02 -3.40 3.05
CA GLY A 101 6.75 -2.84 2.62
C GLY A 101 5.54 -3.48 3.29
N ILE A 102 5.50 -4.82 3.36
CA ILE A 102 4.45 -5.58 4.03
C ILE A 102 4.38 -5.24 5.52
N ARG A 103 5.54 -5.13 6.17
CA ARG A 103 5.62 -4.71 7.57
C ARG A 103 5.05 -3.31 7.76
N GLN A 104 5.39 -2.35 6.89
CA GLN A 104 4.84 -1.00 6.97
C GLN A 104 3.31 -0.98 6.77
N ILE A 105 2.80 -1.75 5.81
CA ILE A 105 1.36 -1.89 5.59
C ILE A 105 0.67 -2.45 6.83
N ALA A 106 1.25 -3.48 7.47
CA ALA A 106 0.70 -4.04 8.71
C ALA A 106 0.63 -3.00 9.83
N VAL A 107 1.64 -2.12 9.96
CA VAL A 107 1.61 -1.00 10.92
C VAL A 107 0.48 -0.03 10.60
N GLU A 108 0.29 0.35 9.34
CA GLU A 108 -0.81 1.24 8.95
C GLU A 108 -2.19 0.61 9.15
N LYS A 109 -2.37 -0.66 8.80
CA LYS A 109 -3.63 -1.40 9.03
C LYS A 109 -4.00 -1.39 10.51
N ASN A 110 -3.07 -1.72 11.39
CA ASN A 110 -3.29 -1.68 12.84
C ASN A 110 -3.70 -0.28 13.33
N ARG A 111 -3.12 0.78 12.76
CA ARG A 111 -3.51 2.16 13.09
C ARG A 111 -4.93 2.46 12.63
N ILE A 112 -5.26 2.07 11.40
CA ILE A 112 -6.57 2.29 10.79
C ILE A 112 -7.66 1.54 11.54
N GLU A 113 -7.46 0.26 11.84
CA GLU A 113 -8.42 -0.59 12.56
C GLU A 113 -8.78 0.02 13.92
N ARG A 114 -7.78 0.48 14.69
CA ARG A 114 -8.02 1.21 15.95
C ARG A 114 -8.83 2.49 15.76
N GLU A 115 -8.58 3.23 14.68
CA GLU A 115 -9.36 4.43 14.36
C GLU A 115 -10.78 4.11 13.91
N CYS A 116 -10.99 3.01 13.19
CA CYS A 116 -12.31 2.55 12.70
C CYS A 116 -13.21 2.09 13.83
N GLU A 117 -12.69 1.23 14.72
CA GLU A 117 -13.39 0.79 15.93
C GLU A 117 -13.88 1.98 16.76
N SER A 118 -13.05 3.03 16.87
CA SER A 118 -13.40 4.23 17.63
C SER A 118 -14.49 5.10 16.99
N LYS A 119 -14.70 4.99 15.68
CA LYS A 119 -15.55 5.91 14.89
C LYS A 119 -16.74 5.24 14.19
N GLN A 120 -16.88 3.91 14.27
CA GLN A 120 -17.92 3.12 13.58
C GLN A 120 -18.09 3.53 12.10
N LYS A 121 -16.97 3.66 11.38
CA LYS A 121 -16.94 4.17 10.01
C LYS A 121 -16.57 3.06 9.03
N ASP A 122 -17.29 2.95 7.92
CA ASP A 122 -16.84 2.19 6.74
C ASP A 122 -15.59 2.87 6.15
N VAL A 123 -14.46 2.18 6.22
CA VAL A 123 -13.16 2.69 5.78
C VAL A 123 -12.64 1.84 4.64
N ARG A 124 -12.41 2.50 3.51
CA ARG A 124 -11.90 1.90 2.28
C ARG A 124 -10.56 2.52 1.98
N ILE A 125 -9.52 1.70 1.88
CA ILE A 125 -8.14 2.16 1.75
C ILE A 125 -7.48 1.50 0.54
N ALA A 126 -6.86 2.30 -0.32
CA ALA A 126 -5.95 1.82 -1.34
C ALA A 126 -4.50 2.12 -0.95
N PHE A 127 -3.70 1.08 -0.74
CA PHE A 127 -2.26 1.18 -0.56
C PHE A 127 -1.56 1.26 -1.92
N PHE A 128 -0.88 2.37 -2.18
CA PHE A 128 -0.02 2.55 -3.35
C PHE A 128 1.42 2.19 -2.98
N ILE A 129 1.89 1.02 -3.43
CA ILE A 129 3.23 0.53 -3.17
C ILE A 129 4.15 1.02 -4.29
N ASP A 130 4.85 2.13 -4.03
CA ASP A 130 5.73 2.77 -5.02
C ASP A 130 7.13 2.15 -4.99
N SER A 131 7.79 2.18 -6.16
CA SER A 131 9.15 1.66 -6.39
C SER A 131 9.28 0.13 -6.34
N LEU A 132 8.26 -0.61 -6.78
CA LEU A 132 8.39 -2.04 -7.05
C LEU A 132 9.20 -2.26 -8.34
N MET A 133 10.33 -2.94 -8.23
CA MET A 133 11.29 -3.05 -9.34
C MET A 133 11.55 -4.51 -9.76
N HIS A 134 11.38 -5.48 -8.85
CA HIS A 134 11.73 -6.88 -9.12
C HIS A 134 10.54 -7.84 -9.02
N LYS A 135 10.61 -8.92 -9.81
CA LYS A 135 9.57 -9.96 -9.85
C LYS A 135 9.34 -10.63 -8.49
N ALA A 136 10.42 -10.95 -7.77
CA ALA A 136 10.33 -11.58 -6.46
C ALA A 136 9.58 -10.72 -5.44
N GLU A 137 9.77 -9.39 -5.47
CA GLU A 137 9.04 -8.44 -4.62
C GLU A 137 7.54 -8.48 -4.93
N ALA A 138 7.18 -8.36 -6.21
CA ALA A 138 5.79 -8.39 -6.67
C ALA A 138 5.12 -9.75 -6.41
N GLN A 139 5.89 -10.85 -6.50
CA GLN A 139 5.41 -12.18 -6.18
C GLN A 139 5.11 -12.31 -4.69
N LEU A 140 5.99 -11.84 -3.79
CA LEU A 140 5.72 -11.88 -2.36
C LEU A 140 4.48 -11.06 -2.00
N PHE A 141 4.30 -9.87 -2.60
CA PHE A 141 3.06 -9.10 -2.41
C PHE A 141 1.81 -9.84 -2.86
N ARG A 142 1.89 -10.58 -3.97
CA ARG A 142 0.80 -11.43 -4.43
C ARG A 142 0.55 -12.63 -3.52
N GLU A 143 1.58 -13.26 -2.99
CA GLU A 143 1.44 -14.35 -2.03
C GLU A 143 0.76 -13.90 -0.74
N VAL A 144 1.03 -12.67 -0.29
CA VAL A 144 0.47 -12.12 0.95
C VAL A 144 -0.93 -11.54 0.78
N TYR A 145 -1.21 -10.84 -0.32
CA TYR A 145 -2.47 -10.11 -0.53
C TYR A 145 -3.38 -10.73 -1.59
N GLY A 146 -2.95 -11.79 -2.27
CA GLY A 146 -3.79 -12.55 -3.20
C GLY A 146 -4.40 -11.70 -4.32
N ASP A 147 -5.72 -11.82 -4.46
CA ASP A 147 -6.51 -11.16 -5.49
C ASP A 147 -6.68 -9.66 -5.27
N ASP A 148 -6.39 -9.16 -4.06
CA ASP A 148 -6.45 -7.73 -3.73
C ASP A 148 -5.19 -6.97 -4.18
N PHE A 149 -4.19 -7.67 -4.74
CA PHE A 149 -2.94 -7.07 -5.25
C PHE A 149 -2.90 -6.93 -6.77
N PHE A 150 -2.86 -5.67 -7.20
CA PHE A 150 -2.86 -5.23 -8.59
C PHE A 150 -1.53 -4.54 -8.94
N PRO A 151 -0.58 -5.25 -9.58
CA PRO A 151 0.65 -4.65 -10.08
C PRO A 151 0.37 -3.86 -11.36
N SER A 152 1.07 -2.75 -11.54
CA SER A 152 1.05 -1.93 -12.74
C SER A 152 2.37 -2.07 -13.53
N GLY A 153 2.32 -1.73 -14.82
CA GLY A 153 3.51 -1.66 -15.68
C GLY A 153 4.11 -3.04 -16.01
N PRO A 154 5.45 -3.15 -16.21
CA PRO A 154 6.13 -4.40 -16.59
C PRO A 154 5.87 -5.58 -15.64
N LEU A 155 5.47 -5.31 -14.41
CA LEU A 155 5.15 -6.32 -13.39
C LEU A 155 3.85 -7.11 -13.71
N LEU A 156 3.00 -6.60 -14.62
CA LEU A 156 1.82 -7.30 -15.11
C LEU A 156 2.17 -8.62 -15.83
N PHE A 157 3.36 -8.71 -16.43
CA PHE A 157 3.79 -9.86 -17.24
C PHE A 157 4.46 -10.98 -16.44
N SER A 158 4.41 -10.95 -15.10
CA SER A 158 4.97 -12.01 -14.26
C SER A 158 4.03 -13.21 -14.06
N ARG A 159 3.01 -13.38 -14.91
CA ARG A 159 2.18 -14.59 -14.91
C ARG A 159 2.91 -15.71 -15.66
N HIS A 160 3.28 -16.75 -14.93
CA HIS A 160 3.88 -18.01 -15.39
C HIS A 160 5.28 -17.91 -16.00
N SER A 161 6.27 -18.28 -15.19
CA SER A 161 7.47 -18.99 -15.63
C SER A 161 7.98 -19.83 -14.49
#